data_AF-A0A5D0MJ81-F1
#
_entry.id   AF-A0A5D0MJ81-F1
#
_cell.length_a   1.000
_cell.length_b   1.000
_cell.length_c   1.000
_cell.angle_alpha   90.00
_cell.angle_beta   90.00
_cell.angle_gamma   90.00
#
_symmetry.space_group_name_H-M   'P 1'
#
loop_
_entity.id
_entity.type
_entity.pdbx_description
1 polymer ?
#
loop_
_entity_poly.entity_id
_entity_poly.type
_entity_poly.pdbx_seq_one_letter_code
_entity_poly.pdbx_strand_id
1 'polypeptide(L)'
;MTNRFTDHEITDKELADLESLAKTCRADILKMTTLAASGHPGGSMSSIDMLLLLYKFANINPDNCRSLDRDRIIVSHGHTSPSVYSALGRNGFFDIDEAISQFRLAGSIFEGHIERSVPGVEWSTGNLGQGLSAGCGMAISGRLTGNDPHIYVLMGDGEQQKGQISEARRFAVKHKLNNITAFVDYNKLQISGNIEDIMPQNIKDEYTADGWMVFEVDGHNHKQLFDTIKKSKEVDRPVMILAKTIMGKGVSFMENIAGYHGKPLSEEQLEDALAELGIENNLEHYKKMRKEFRFNAKQHKIPKYEISVNTGQPKAYTVETKMDNR
;
A
#
# COMPACT_ATOMS: atom_id res chain seq x y z
N MET A 1 3.52 -11.28 -18.41
CA MET A 1 3.89 -12.27 -17.36
C MET A 1 2.64 -12.59 -16.58
N THR A 2 2.53 -13.83 -16.11
CA THR A 2 1.41 -14.33 -15.29
C THR A 2 1.61 -13.94 -13.83
N ASN A 3 0.51 -13.81 -13.07
CA ASN A 3 0.56 -13.71 -11.62
C ASN A 3 1.36 -14.90 -11.08
N ARG A 4 2.42 -14.65 -10.32
CA ARG A 4 3.34 -15.70 -9.89
C ARG A 4 2.91 -16.38 -8.59
N PHE A 5 1.89 -15.91 -7.89
CA PHE A 5 1.46 -16.58 -6.65
C PHE A 5 0.82 -17.95 -6.89
N THR A 6 0.22 -18.21 -8.06
CA THR A 6 -0.47 -19.48 -8.33
C THR A 6 0.48 -20.63 -8.64
N ASP A 7 1.44 -20.39 -9.54
CA ASP A 7 2.24 -21.45 -10.16
C ASP A 7 3.71 -21.43 -9.73
N HIS A 8 4.07 -20.59 -8.75
CA HIS A 8 5.42 -20.49 -8.20
C HIS A 8 5.48 -21.03 -6.77
N GLU A 9 6.61 -21.63 -6.44
CA GLU A 9 7.03 -21.90 -5.07
C GLU A 9 8.21 -20.99 -4.76
N ILE A 10 8.08 -20.20 -3.69
CA ILE A 10 9.13 -19.27 -3.31
C ILE A 10 10.37 -20.02 -2.84
N THR A 11 11.53 -19.67 -3.42
CA THR A 11 12.79 -20.33 -3.11
C THR A 11 13.51 -19.70 -1.92
N ASP A 12 14.40 -20.43 -1.25
CA ASP A 12 15.24 -19.90 -0.16
C ASP A 12 16.07 -18.71 -0.60
N LYS A 13 16.56 -18.72 -1.84
CA LYS A 13 17.27 -17.59 -2.42
C LYS A 13 16.37 -16.36 -2.54
N GLU A 14 15.15 -16.52 -3.06
CA GLU A 14 14.22 -15.40 -3.19
C GLU A 14 13.78 -14.83 -1.84
N LEU A 15 13.67 -15.67 -0.81
CA LEU A 15 13.43 -15.25 0.57
C LEU A 15 14.61 -14.42 1.08
N ALA A 16 15.85 -14.90 0.95
CA ALA A 16 17.04 -14.15 1.33
C ALA A 16 17.17 -12.81 0.57
N ASP A 17 16.85 -12.81 -0.73
CA ASP A 17 16.84 -11.60 -1.55
C ASP A 17 15.77 -10.60 -1.04
N LEU A 18 14.59 -11.07 -0.65
CA LEU A 18 13.53 -10.22 -0.08
C LEU A 18 13.92 -9.65 1.29
N GLU A 19 14.55 -10.44 2.16
CA GLU A 19 15.05 -9.96 3.45
C GLU A 19 16.08 -8.84 3.29
N SER A 20 17.04 -9.03 2.39
CA SER A 20 18.04 -8.01 2.06
C SER A 20 17.40 -6.76 1.45
N LEU A 21 16.45 -6.96 0.52
CA LEU A 21 15.71 -5.87 -0.10
C LEU A 21 14.86 -5.09 0.93
N ALA A 22 14.25 -5.78 1.88
CA ALA A 22 13.46 -5.13 2.93
C ALA A 22 14.33 -4.23 3.84
N LYS A 23 15.56 -4.62 4.17
CA LYS A 23 16.52 -3.75 4.87
C LYS A 23 16.88 -2.53 4.03
N THR A 24 17.16 -2.75 2.75
CA THR A 24 17.46 -1.66 1.80
C THR A 24 16.30 -0.67 1.70
N CYS A 25 15.07 -1.17 1.57
CA CYS A 25 13.89 -0.31 1.48
C CYS A 25 13.61 0.46 2.78
N ARG A 26 13.86 -0.15 3.94
CA ARG A 26 13.81 0.56 5.24
C ARG A 26 14.83 1.71 5.26
N ALA A 27 16.05 1.48 4.78
CA ALA A 27 17.03 2.56 4.65
C ALA A 27 16.57 3.65 3.67
N ASP A 28 15.95 3.31 2.54
CA ASP A 28 15.39 4.30 1.59
C ASP A 28 14.30 5.16 2.26
N ILE A 29 13.40 4.54 3.02
CA ILE A 29 12.33 5.22 3.79
C ILE A 29 12.92 6.22 4.78
N LEU A 30 13.94 5.80 5.53
CA LEU A 30 14.60 6.66 6.51
C LEU A 30 15.35 7.81 5.83
N LYS A 31 16.06 7.55 4.72
CA LYS A 31 16.74 8.58 3.93
C LYS A 31 15.75 9.59 3.35
N MET A 32 14.64 9.13 2.74
CA MET A 32 13.57 10.00 2.23
C MET A 32 13.04 10.94 3.31
N THR A 33 12.60 10.38 4.43
CA THR A 33 11.92 11.13 5.50
C THR A 33 12.86 12.07 6.24
N THR A 34 14.10 11.65 6.50
CA THR A 34 15.15 12.47 7.13
C THR A 34 15.55 13.64 6.22
N LEU A 35 15.82 13.37 4.95
CA LEU A 35 16.22 14.39 3.98
C LEU A 35 15.14 15.46 3.76
N ALA A 36 13.87 15.05 3.77
CA ALA A 36 12.74 15.95 3.67
C ALA A 36 12.42 16.68 4.99
N ALA A 37 13.04 16.28 6.11
CA ALA A 37 12.66 16.66 7.47
C ALA A 37 11.14 16.52 7.72
N SER A 38 10.52 15.52 7.07
CA SER A 38 9.07 15.33 7.04
C SER A 38 8.71 13.96 6.50
N GLY A 39 7.69 13.30 7.08
CA GLY A 39 7.16 12.03 6.57
C GLY A 39 6.82 11.03 7.67
N HIS A 40 6.43 9.81 7.27
CA HIS A 40 5.90 8.78 8.17
C HIS A 40 6.73 7.49 8.13
N PRO A 41 7.92 7.47 8.73
CA PRO A 41 8.82 6.34 8.60
C PRO A 41 8.30 5.07 9.30
N GLY A 42 7.68 5.20 10.49
CA GLY A 42 7.26 4.04 11.29
C GLY A 42 6.31 3.10 10.56
N GLY A 43 5.18 3.63 10.06
CA GLY A 43 4.19 2.85 9.31
C GLY A 43 4.69 2.42 7.92
N SER A 44 5.58 3.20 7.30
CA SER A 44 6.23 2.78 6.06
C SER A 44 7.09 1.53 6.27
N MET A 45 7.85 1.46 7.37
CA MET A 45 8.74 0.33 7.67
C MET A 45 7.98 -0.94 8.10
N SER A 46 6.82 -0.83 8.72
CA SER A 46 5.97 -1.98 9.07
C SER A 46 5.31 -2.60 7.83
N SER A 47 4.89 -1.77 6.88
CA SER A 47 4.18 -2.22 5.67
C SER A 47 5.07 -2.79 4.56
N ILE A 48 6.38 -2.52 4.59
CA ILE A 48 7.26 -2.72 3.42
C ILE A 48 7.33 -4.18 2.94
N ASP A 49 7.29 -5.15 3.85
CA ASP A 49 7.41 -6.57 3.51
C ASP A 49 6.24 -7.06 2.65
N MET A 50 5.01 -6.58 2.94
CA MET A 50 3.82 -6.88 2.13
C MET A 50 3.93 -6.27 0.73
N LEU A 51 4.39 -5.02 0.63
CA LEU A 51 4.55 -4.34 -0.66
C LEU A 51 5.59 -5.02 -1.54
N LEU A 52 6.73 -5.43 -0.97
CA LEU A 52 7.79 -6.12 -1.71
C LEU A 52 7.30 -7.44 -2.31
N LEU A 53 6.55 -8.24 -1.55
CA LEU A 53 5.95 -9.47 -2.07
C LEU A 53 4.96 -9.17 -3.20
N LEU A 54 4.06 -8.20 -3.03
CA LEU A 54 3.07 -7.88 -4.03
C LEU A 54 3.71 -7.37 -5.33
N TYR A 55 4.62 -6.40 -5.27
CA TYR A 55 5.27 -5.90 -6.48
C TYR A 55 6.22 -6.91 -7.13
N LYS A 56 6.76 -7.87 -6.37
CA LYS A 56 7.56 -8.96 -6.94
C LYS A 56 6.67 -10.00 -7.63
N PHE A 57 5.57 -10.45 -7.03
CA PHE A 57 4.87 -11.66 -7.50
C PHE A 57 3.48 -11.42 -8.12
N ALA A 58 2.82 -10.29 -7.86
CA ALA A 58 1.58 -9.97 -8.56
C ALA A 58 1.82 -9.73 -10.06
N ASN A 59 0.77 -9.80 -10.87
CA ASN A 59 0.86 -9.44 -12.28
C ASN A 59 0.95 -7.91 -12.41
N ILE A 60 2.14 -7.34 -12.16
CA ILE A 60 2.46 -5.91 -12.35
C ILE A 60 3.98 -5.77 -12.51
N ASN A 61 4.42 -4.96 -13.45
CA ASN A 61 5.82 -4.63 -13.69
C ASN A 61 5.93 -3.30 -14.46
N PRO A 62 7.15 -2.76 -14.67
CA PRO A 62 7.33 -1.50 -15.38
C PRO A 62 6.74 -1.50 -16.81
N ASP A 63 6.86 -2.61 -17.52
CA ASP A 63 6.43 -2.74 -18.92
C ASP A 63 4.90 -2.78 -19.07
N ASN A 64 4.19 -3.29 -18.06
CA ASN A 64 2.73 -3.39 -18.08
C ASN A 64 2.02 -2.45 -17.11
N CYS A 65 2.72 -1.52 -16.43
CA CYS A 65 2.16 -0.67 -15.36
C CYS A 65 0.91 0.15 -15.77
N ARG A 66 0.64 0.32 -17.06
CA ARG A 66 -0.56 0.99 -17.60
C ARG A 66 -1.61 0.06 -18.18
N SER A 67 -1.38 -1.25 -18.19
CA SER A 67 -2.28 -2.24 -18.77
C SER A 67 -3.59 -2.38 -17.98
N LEU A 68 -4.66 -2.78 -18.68
CA LEU A 68 -5.97 -3.00 -18.08
C LEU A 68 -6.11 -4.39 -17.44
N ASP A 69 -5.31 -5.36 -17.87
CA ASP A 69 -5.36 -6.79 -17.49
C ASP A 69 -4.44 -7.17 -16.31
N ARG A 70 -3.72 -6.20 -15.77
CA ARG A 70 -2.75 -6.42 -14.68
C ARG A 70 -3.42 -6.32 -13.31
N ASP A 71 -2.84 -6.99 -12.32
CA ASP A 71 -3.29 -6.89 -10.93
C ASP A 71 -3.19 -5.45 -10.43
N ARG A 72 -4.10 -5.06 -9.53
CA ARG A 72 -4.13 -3.72 -8.94
C ARG A 72 -3.62 -3.75 -7.51
N ILE A 73 -2.76 -2.82 -7.14
CA ILE A 73 -2.25 -2.67 -5.77
C ILE A 73 -2.60 -1.28 -5.28
N ILE A 74 -3.50 -1.21 -4.30
CA ILE A 74 -3.98 0.04 -3.70
C ILE A 74 -3.43 0.12 -2.29
N VAL A 75 -2.82 1.23 -1.93
CA VAL A 75 -2.34 1.49 -0.56
C VAL A 75 -3.17 2.60 0.04
N SER A 76 -4.12 2.22 0.89
CA SER A 76 -5.14 3.09 1.45
C SER A 76 -4.59 4.05 2.51
N HIS A 77 -3.64 3.57 3.32
CA HIS A 77 -2.91 4.36 4.31
C HIS A 77 -1.84 5.25 3.66
N GLY A 78 -2.27 6.17 2.79
CA GLY A 78 -1.40 6.91 1.88
C GLY A 78 -0.29 7.74 2.50
N HIS A 79 -0.32 7.98 3.81
CA HIS A 79 0.72 8.70 4.54
C HIS A 79 2.05 7.93 4.55
N THR A 80 2.01 6.60 4.37
CA THR A 80 3.19 5.75 4.24
C THR A 80 3.80 5.75 2.83
N SER A 81 3.59 6.81 2.04
CA SER A 81 4.12 6.91 0.67
C SER A 81 5.61 6.55 0.49
N PRO A 82 6.52 6.79 1.46
CA PRO A 82 7.91 6.32 1.35
C PRO A 82 8.06 4.83 1.09
N SER A 83 7.21 3.96 1.67
CA SER A 83 7.33 2.51 1.46
C SER A 83 6.89 2.10 0.06
N VAL A 84 5.86 2.77 -0.47
CA VAL A 84 5.38 2.56 -1.84
C VAL A 84 6.42 3.02 -2.85
N TYR A 85 7.02 4.19 -2.63
CA TYR A 85 8.04 4.71 -3.54
C TYR A 85 9.32 3.88 -3.50
N SER A 86 9.74 3.43 -2.31
CA SER A 86 10.89 2.52 -2.21
C SER A 86 10.61 1.18 -2.89
N ALA A 87 9.45 0.57 -2.64
CA ALA A 87 9.12 -0.72 -3.25
C ALA A 87 9.03 -0.63 -4.79
N LEU A 88 8.38 0.39 -5.34
CA LEU A 88 8.27 0.59 -6.79
C LEU A 88 9.63 0.93 -7.43
N GLY A 89 10.39 1.85 -6.83
CA GLY A 89 11.71 2.24 -7.36
C GLY A 89 12.69 1.06 -7.38
N ARG A 90 12.71 0.26 -6.31
CA ARG A 90 13.54 -0.96 -6.24
C ARG A 90 13.05 -2.09 -7.15
N ASN A 91 11.80 -2.05 -7.60
CA ASN A 91 11.27 -2.94 -8.65
C ASN A 91 11.36 -2.33 -10.06
N GLY A 92 12.09 -1.22 -10.24
CA GLY A 92 12.45 -0.68 -11.55
C GLY A 92 11.37 0.15 -12.25
N PHE A 93 10.33 0.60 -11.53
CA PHE A 93 9.30 1.46 -12.12
C PHE A 93 9.80 2.88 -12.43
N PHE A 94 10.83 3.31 -11.73
CA PHE A 94 11.54 4.58 -11.89
C PHE A 94 12.89 4.48 -11.17
N ASP A 95 13.73 5.50 -11.31
CA ASP A 95 14.99 5.59 -10.58
C ASP A 95 14.74 5.87 -9.09
N ILE A 96 15.17 4.93 -8.23
CA ILE A 96 15.01 5.04 -6.78
C ILE A 96 15.75 6.25 -6.21
N ASP A 97 16.85 6.68 -6.82
CA ASP A 97 17.62 7.83 -6.32
C ASP A 97 16.87 9.15 -6.54
N GLU A 98 16.04 9.23 -7.59
CA GLU A 98 15.09 10.34 -7.77
C GLU A 98 14.07 10.37 -6.64
N ALA A 99 13.47 9.24 -6.28
CA ALA A 99 12.49 9.19 -5.20
C ALA A 99 13.11 9.59 -3.84
N ILE A 100 14.30 9.07 -3.52
CA ILE A 100 14.99 9.39 -2.27
C ILE A 100 15.33 10.88 -2.18
N SER A 101 15.92 11.44 -3.24
CA SER A 101 16.36 12.83 -3.23
C SER A 101 15.21 13.85 -3.30
N GLN A 102 14.12 13.51 -3.99
CA GLN A 102 13.06 14.47 -4.32
C GLN A 102 11.81 14.35 -3.44
N PHE A 103 11.75 13.37 -2.52
CA PHE A 103 10.59 13.18 -1.64
C PHE A 103 10.15 14.47 -0.95
N ARG A 104 8.84 14.77 -1.02
CA ARG A 104 8.18 15.97 -0.47
C ARG A 104 8.78 17.31 -0.93
N LEU A 105 9.55 17.32 -2.01
CA LEU A 105 10.03 18.55 -2.62
C LEU A 105 8.94 19.12 -3.54
N ALA A 106 8.71 20.43 -3.46
CA ALA A 106 7.69 21.09 -4.28
C ALA A 106 7.90 20.82 -5.78
N GLY A 107 6.86 20.29 -6.44
CA GLY A 107 6.87 19.96 -7.86
C GLY A 107 7.42 18.57 -8.21
N SER A 108 7.95 17.82 -7.23
CA SER A 108 8.23 16.39 -7.41
C SER A 108 6.93 15.60 -7.52
N ILE A 109 6.97 14.44 -8.20
CA ILE A 109 5.86 13.48 -8.17
C ILE A 109 5.87 12.60 -6.90
N PHE A 110 6.98 12.61 -6.14
CA PHE A 110 7.15 11.83 -4.91
C PHE A 110 6.62 12.61 -3.70
N GLU A 111 5.30 12.71 -3.67
CA GLU A 111 4.55 13.54 -2.73
C GLU A 111 4.45 12.94 -1.31
N GLY A 112 4.02 13.78 -0.36
CA GLY A 112 3.88 13.37 1.03
C GLY A 112 2.78 12.33 1.30
N HIS A 113 1.86 12.18 0.36
CA HIS A 113 0.93 11.07 0.24
C HIS A 113 1.05 10.47 -1.17
N ILE A 114 0.52 9.27 -1.36
CA ILE A 114 0.62 8.52 -2.62
C ILE A 114 -0.12 9.25 -3.74
N GLU A 115 0.52 9.36 -4.91
CA GLU A 115 0.01 10.11 -6.06
C GLU A 115 0.14 9.31 -7.36
N ARG A 116 -0.89 9.35 -8.21
CA ARG A 116 -1.00 8.56 -9.46
C ARG A 116 -0.03 8.98 -10.54
N SER A 117 0.62 10.14 -10.41
CA SER A 117 1.71 10.55 -11.30
C SER A 117 2.92 9.62 -11.18
N VAL A 118 3.07 8.91 -10.06
CA VAL A 118 4.13 7.91 -9.87
C VAL A 118 3.80 6.62 -10.65
N PRO A 119 4.69 6.15 -11.56
CA PRO A 119 4.47 4.91 -12.29
C PRO A 119 4.26 3.71 -11.35
N GLY A 120 3.20 2.93 -11.59
CA GLY A 120 2.82 1.78 -10.74
C GLY A 120 1.86 2.10 -9.60
N VAL A 121 1.53 3.39 -9.37
CA VAL A 121 0.48 3.80 -8.42
C VAL A 121 -0.89 3.85 -9.10
N GLU A 122 -1.88 3.19 -8.50
CA GLU A 122 -3.24 3.12 -9.04
C GLU A 122 -4.10 4.32 -8.72
N TRP A 123 -3.99 4.77 -7.47
CA TRP A 123 -4.95 5.64 -6.83
C TRP A 123 -4.22 6.60 -5.90
N SER A 124 -4.58 7.88 -5.96
CA SER A 124 -4.01 8.88 -5.07
C SER A 124 -4.73 8.75 -3.72
N THR A 125 -3.97 8.59 -2.64
CA THR A 125 -4.52 8.34 -1.30
C THR A 125 -4.00 9.35 -0.29
N GLY A 126 -4.46 9.24 0.95
CA GLY A 126 -4.08 10.12 2.06
C GLY A 126 -5.23 10.38 3.01
N ASN A 127 -6.45 10.47 2.47
CA ASN A 127 -7.65 10.37 3.29
C ASN A 127 -7.91 8.89 3.63
N LEU A 128 -7.66 8.52 4.88
CA LEU A 128 -7.86 7.16 5.39
C LEU A 128 -9.30 6.69 5.19
N GLY A 129 -9.46 5.39 4.88
CA GLY A 129 -10.72 4.68 4.77
C GLY A 129 -11.23 4.51 3.33
N GLN A 130 -10.59 5.14 2.35
CA GLN A 130 -11.10 5.17 0.97
C GLN A 130 -10.62 4.02 0.07
N GLY A 131 -9.46 3.43 0.35
CA GLY A 131 -8.81 2.48 -0.55
C GLY A 131 -9.60 1.19 -0.77
N LEU A 132 -10.29 0.66 0.25
CA LEU A 132 -11.14 -0.52 0.08
C LEU A 132 -12.35 -0.24 -0.80
N SER A 133 -12.99 0.93 -0.65
CA SER A 133 -14.08 1.34 -1.54
C SER A 133 -13.59 1.49 -2.99
N ALA A 134 -12.42 2.11 -3.18
CA ALA A 134 -11.81 2.24 -4.51
C ALA A 134 -11.51 0.86 -5.10
N GLY A 135 -10.94 -0.06 -4.32
CA GLY A 135 -10.67 -1.45 -4.73
C GLY A 135 -11.94 -2.21 -5.12
N CYS A 136 -13.03 -2.04 -4.38
CA CYS A 136 -14.33 -2.59 -4.75
C CYS A 136 -14.81 -2.06 -6.11
N GLY A 137 -14.65 -0.76 -6.35
CA GLY A 137 -14.95 -0.15 -7.65
C GLY A 137 -14.10 -0.72 -8.79
N MET A 138 -12.80 -0.92 -8.54
CA MET A 138 -11.89 -1.51 -9.54
C MET A 138 -12.26 -2.97 -9.85
N ALA A 139 -12.62 -3.78 -8.86
CA ALA A 139 -13.08 -5.16 -9.08
C ALA A 139 -14.38 -5.21 -9.90
N ILE A 140 -15.35 -4.35 -9.60
CA ILE A 140 -16.59 -4.24 -10.37
C ILE A 140 -16.30 -3.82 -11.82
N SER A 141 -15.45 -2.81 -12.01
CA SER A 141 -15.02 -2.35 -13.34
C SER A 141 -14.40 -3.48 -14.15
N GLY A 142 -13.55 -4.29 -13.50
CA GLY A 142 -12.93 -5.44 -14.14
C GLY A 142 -13.94 -6.43 -14.71
N ARG A 143 -14.93 -6.82 -13.88
CA ARG A 143 -16.02 -7.71 -14.32
C ARG A 143 -16.85 -7.15 -15.46
N LEU A 144 -17.18 -5.85 -15.39
CA LEU A 144 -17.99 -5.19 -16.42
C LEU A 144 -17.27 -5.11 -17.77
N THR A 145 -15.93 -5.05 -17.75
CA THR A 145 -15.10 -4.96 -18.95
C THR A 145 -14.54 -6.30 -19.41
N GLY A 146 -14.84 -7.39 -18.71
CA GLY A 146 -14.30 -8.73 -19.00
C GLY A 146 -12.82 -8.91 -18.66
N ASN A 147 -12.19 -7.92 -18.03
CA ASN A 147 -10.82 -7.99 -17.54
C ASN A 147 -10.88 -8.09 -16.00
N ASP A 148 -10.79 -9.27 -15.40
CA ASP A 148 -11.00 -9.46 -13.95
C ASP A 148 -9.65 -9.61 -13.20
N PRO A 149 -8.86 -8.52 -13.01
CA PRO A 149 -7.58 -8.61 -12.32
C PRO A 149 -7.78 -8.91 -10.83
N HIS A 150 -6.73 -9.40 -10.17
CA HIS A 150 -6.74 -9.46 -8.71
C HIS A 150 -6.51 -8.06 -8.15
N ILE A 151 -7.26 -7.71 -7.11
CA ILE A 151 -7.17 -6.42 -6.43
C ILE A 151 -6.58 -6.65 -5.04
N TYR A 152 -5.44 -6.04 -4.78
CA TYR A 152 -4.81 -5.99 -3.46
C TYR A 152 -5.02 -4.62 -2.85
N VAL A 153 -5.48 -4.59 -1.59
CA VAL A 153 -5.70 -3.34 -0.84
C VAL A 153 -4.94 -3.40 0.48
N LEU A 154 -3.91 -2.59 0.65
CA LEU A 154 -3.20 -2.45 1.92
C LEU A 154 -3.81 -1.32 2.74
N MET A 155 -4.14 -1.62 3.99
CA MET A 155 -4.79 -0.72 4.93
C MET A 155 -4.04 -0.70 6.27
N GLY A 156 -4.21 0.36 7.05
CA GLY A 156 -3.75 0.43 8.43
C GLY A 156 -4.81 -0.09 9.41
N ASP A 157 -4.39 -0.40 10.64
CA ASP A 157 -5.29 -0.78 11.74
C ASP A 157 -6.03 0.39 12.37
N GLY A 158 -5.38 1.54 12.57
CA GLY A 158 -6.04 2.79 12.97
C GLY A 158 -7.00 3.32 11.89
N GLU A 159 -6.75 2.97 10.63
CA GLU A 159 -7.64 3.28 9.51
C GLU A 159 -8.97 2.51 9.59
N GLN A 160 -9.02 1.33 10.23
CA GLN A 160 -10.23 0.51 10.31
C GLN A 160 -11.38 1.20 11.09
N GLN A 161 -11.09 2.26 11.84
CA GLN A 161 -12.07 3.09 12.56
C GLN A 161 -12.97 3.91 11.61
N LYS A 162 -12.58 4.03 10.33
CA LYS A 162 -13.36 4.75 9.33
C LYS A 162 -14.59 3.95 8.93
N GLY A 163 -15.78 4.51 9.17
CA GLY A 163 -17.05 3.87 8.81
C GLY A 163 -17.17 3.45 7.34
N GLN A 164 -16.50 4.17 6.43
CA GLN A 164 -16.42 3.84 5.02
C GLN A 164 -15.87 2.42 4.74
N ILE A 165 -14.96 1.93 5.60
CA ILE A 165 -14.45 0.56 5.46
C ILE A 165 -15.55 -0.46 5.78
N SER A 166 -16.37 -0.23 6.81
CA SER A 166 -17.51 -1.11 7.13
C SER A 166 -18.54 -1.16 5.98
N GLU A 167 -18.78 -0.03 5.31
CA GLU A 167 -19.62 -0.01 4.11
C GLU A 167 -18.99 -0.85 2.98
N ALA A 168 -17.70 -0.66 2.71
CA ALA A 168 -17.00 -1.37 1.65
C ALA A 168 -16.87 -2.88 1.91
N ARG A 169 -16.69 -3.32 3.17
CA ARG A 169 -16.65 -4.73 3.55
C ARG A 169 -17.95 -5.45 3.17
N ARG A 170 -19.10 -4.89 3.56
CA ARG A 170 -20.43 -5.43 3.23
C ARG A 170 -20.71 -5.38 1.73
N PHE A 171 -20.27 -4.30 1.07
CA PHE A 171 -20.40 -4.15 -0.38
C PHE A 171 -19.65 -5.25 -1.13
N ALA A 172 -18.40 -5.56 -0.75
CA ALA A 172 -17.60 -6.59 -1.39
C ALA A 172 -18.27 -7.97 -1.33
N VAL A 173 -18.86 -8.33 -0.18
CA VAL A 173 -19.58 -9.59 -0.02
C VAL A 173 -20.89 -9.60 -0.80
N LYS A 174 -21.67 -8.50 -0.76
CA LYS A 174 -22.91 -8.35 -1.54
C LYS A 174 -22.67 -8.61 -3.03
N HIS A 175 -21.54 -8.13 -3.56
CA HIS A 175 -21.16 -8.26 -4.95
C HIS A 175 -20.23 -9.46 -5.23
N LYS A 176 -19.99 -10.33 -4.24
CA LYS A 176 -19.13 -11.52 -4.36
C LYS A 176 -17.76 -11.19 -4.95
N LEU A 177 -17.09 -10.16 -4.45
CA LEU A 177 -15.80 -9.66 -4.97
C LEU A 177 -14.63 -10.56 -4.53
N ASN A 178 -14.65 -11.81 -4.98
CA ASN A 178 -13.71 -12.87 -4.57
C ASN A 178 -12.26 -12.63 -5.03
N ASN A 179 -12.05 -11.74 -6.01
CA ASN A 179 -10.74 -11.32 -6.48
C ASN A 179 -10.13 -10.17 -5.66
N ILE A 180 -10.66 -9.87 -4.46
CA ILE A 180 -10.10 -8.88 -3.55
C ILE A 180 -9.38 -9.59 -2.40
N THR A 181 -8.10 -9.25 -2.22
CA THR A 181 -7.32 -9.56 -1.01
C THR A 181 -6.90 -8.26 -0.33
N ALA A 182 -7.48 -8.01 0.84
CA ALA A 182 -7.12 -6.90 1.70
C ALA A 182 -6.01 -7.30 2.68
N PHE A 183 -5.14 -6.36 3.03
CA PHE A 183 -4.16 -6.49 4.09
C PHE A 183 -4.42 -5.40 5.13
N VAL A 184 -4.28 -5.75 6.40
CA VAL A 184 -4.24 -4.77 7.49
C VAL A 184 -2.86 -4.87 8.14
N ASP A 185 -2.07 -3.80 8.04
CA ASP A 185 -0.86 -3.58 8.83
C ASP A 185 -1.28 -3.39 10.30
N TYR A 186 -1.20 -4.46 11.08
CA TYR A 186 -1.66 -4.54 12.46
C TYR A 186 -0.49 -4.40 13.43
N ASN A 187 0.03 -3.17 13.48
CA ASN A 187 1.14 -2.75 14.35
C ASN A 187 0.68 -2.16 15.70
N LYS A 188 -0.63 -2.04 15.89
CA LYS A 188 -1.36 -1.55 17.07
C LYS A 188 -1.14 -0.08 17.42
N LEU A 189 -0.54 0.70 16.54
CA LEU A 189 -0.17 2.08 16.82
C LEU A 189 -0.73 3.05 15.77
N GLN A 190 -1.26 4.16 16.28
CA GLN A 190 -1.67 5.31 15.48
C GLN A 190 -1.04 6.60 16.03
N ILE A 191 -1.37 7.75 15.42
CA ILE A 191 -0.81 9.07 15.78
C ILE A 191 -0.83 9.31 17.30
N SER A 192 -1.96 9.03 17.95
CA SER A 192 -2.19 9.32 19.35
C SER A 192 -1.78 8.19 20.31
N GLY A 193 -1.15 7.12 19.82
CA GLY A 193 -0.72 5.98 20.66
C GLY A 193 -1.36 4.65 20.26
N ASN A 194 -1.54 3.77 21.24
CA ASN A 194 -2.06 2.42 21.03
C ASN A 194 -3.54 2.46 20.62
N ILE A 195 -3.92 1.69 19.60
CA ILE A 195 -5.31 1.63 19.14
C ILE A 195 -6.28 1.16 20.23
N GLU A 196 -5.84 0.28 21.14
CA GLU A 196 -6.67 -0.23 22.24
C GLU A 196 -7.01 0.86 23.28
N ASP A 197 -6.15 1.87 23.42
CA ASP A 197 -6.39 2.97 24.35
C ASP A 197 -7.20 4.10 23.70
N ILE A 198 -6.98 4.35 22.40
CA ILE A 198 -7.61 5.47 21.70
C ILE A 198 -8.99 5.12 21.15
N MET A 199 -9.12 3.97 20.49
CA MET A 199 -10.38 3.48 19.94
C MET A 199 -10.25 1.97 19.69
N PRO A 200 -10.65 1.12 20.67
CA PRO A 200 -10.59 -0.33 20.55
C PRO A 200 -11.40 -0.85 19.36
N GLN A 201 -10.93 -1.91 18.70
CA GLN A 201 -11.53 -2.47 17.50
C GLN A 201 -11.41 -4.00 17.48
N ASN A 202 -12.50 -4.70 17.14
CA ASN A 202 -12.48 -6.15 16.96
C ASN A 202 -12.26 -6.50 15.48
N ILE A 203 -11.15 -6.03 14.89
CA ILE A 203 -10.92 -6.03 13.42
C ILE A 203 -11.21 -7.41 12.80
N LYS A 204 -10.64 -8.48 13.34
CA LYS A 204 -10.86 -9.86 12.83
C LYS A 204 -12.34 -10.25 12.87
N ASP A 205 -13.00 -10.06 14.00
CA ASP A 205 -14.38 -10.50 14.20
C ASP A 205 -15.35 -9.68 13.35
N GLU A 206 -15.08 -8.39 13.18
CA GLU A 206 -15.87 -7.53 12.32
C GLU A 206 -15.81 -7.98 10.85
N TYR A 207 -14.61 -8.28 10.32
CA TYR A 207 -14.48 -8.81 8.95
C TYR A 207 -15.16 -10.18 8.81
N THR A 208 -15.00 -11.04 9.82
CA THR A 208 -15.64 -12.37 9.84
C THR A 208 -17.17 -12.24 9.84
N ALA A 209 -17.72 -11.32 10.64
CA ALA A 209 -19.16 -11.05 10.72
C ALA A 209 -19.73 -10.51 9.40
N ASP A 210 -18.96 -9.70 8.67
CA ASP A 210 -19.34 -9.22 7.33
C ASP A 210 -19.22 -10.30 6.23
N GLY A 211 -18.67 -11.48 6.54
CA GLY A 211 -18.59 -12.62 5.62
C GLY A 211 -17.24 -12.79 4.92
N TRP A 212 -16.20 -12.07 5.33
CA TRP A 212 -14.84 -12.22 4.80
C TRP A 212 -14.15 -13.46 5.35
N MET A 213 -13.23 -14.02 4.57
CA MET A 213 -12.25 -14.97 5.10
C MET A 213 -11.10 -14.17 5.73
N VAL A 214 -10.70 -14.53 6.94
CA VAL A 214 -9.61 -13.85 7.66
C VAL A 214 -8.45 -14.80 7.91
N PHE A 215 -7.26 -14.40 7.46
CA PHE A 215 -5.99 -15.04 7.82
C PHE A 215 -5.19 -14.13 8.75
N GLU A 216 -4.58 -14.69 9.79
CA GLU A 216 -3.63 -13.97 10.64
C GLU A 216 -2.22 -14.50 10.35
N VAL A 217 -1.27 -13.58 10.17
CA VAL A 217 0.11 -13.91 9.81
C VAL A 217 1.09 -13.02 10.56
N ASP A 218 2.33 -13.47 10.70
CA ASP A 218 3.46 -12.59 10.98
C ASP A 218 3.74 -11.76 9.71
N GLY A 219 3.54 -10.44 9.81
CA GLY A 219 3.72 -9.50 8.72
C GLY A 219 5.18 -9.28 8.32
N HIS A 220 6.14 -9.86 9.03
CA HIS A 220 7.57 -9.82 8.71
C HIS A 220 8.12 -11.17 8.26
N ASN A 221 7.27 -12.21 8.17
CA ASN A 221 7.65 -13.51 7.65
C ASN A 221 7.26 -13.63 6.17
N HIS A 222 8.22 -13.44 5.27
CA HIS A 222 7.95 -13.43 3.82
C HIS A 222 7.38 -14.76 3.32
N LYS A 223 7.83 -15.89 3.87
CA LYS A 223 7.30 -17.20 3.47
C LYS A 223 5.83 -17.33 3.89
N GLN A 224 5.50 -17.00 5.13
CA GLN A 224 4.13 -17.08 5.63
C GLN A 224 3.19 -16.15 4.85
N LEU A 225 3.64 -14.92 4.56
CA LEU A 225 2.91 -13.98 3.73
C LEU A 225 2.69 -14.55 2.32
N PHE A 226 3.74 -15.03 1.65
CA PHE A 226 3.64 -15.61 0.31
C PHE A 226 2.65 -16.78 0.26
N ASP A 227 2.80 -17.75 1.17
CA ASP A 227 1.92 -18.92 1.26
C ASP A 227 0.47 -18.51 1.52
N THR A 228 0.24 -17.48 2.34
CA THR A 228 -1.10 -16.99 2.68
C THR A 228 -1.73 -16.22 1.52
N ILE A 229 -0.96 -15.42 0.79
CA ILE A 229 -1.42 -14.74 -0.42
C ILE A 229 -1.81 -15.78 -1.47
N LYS A 230 -0.98 -16.81 -1.69
CA LYS A 230 -1.29 -17.94 -2.56
C LYS A 230 -2.62 -18.60 -2.19
N LYS A 231 -2.77 -19.00 -0.92
CA LYS A 231 -4.03 -19.57 -0.39
C LYS A 231 -5.23 -18.64 -0.54
N SER A 232 -5.05 -17.33 -0.37
CA SER A 232 -6.15 -16.35 -0.47
C SER A 232 -6.84 -16.39 -1.84
N LYS A 233 -6.11 -16.77 -2.90
CA LYS A 233 -6.63 -16.84 -4.27
C LYS A 233 -7.54 -18.05 -4.50
N GLU A 234 -7.49 -19.05 -3.63
CA GLU A 234 -8.33 -20.25 -3.69
C GLU A 234 -9.66 -20.09 -2.95
N VAL A 235 -9.85 -18.96 -2.27
CA VAL A 235 -11.04 -18.68 -1.46
C VAL A 235 -12.16 -18.10 -2.31
N ASP A 236 -13.39 -18.56 -2.09
CA ASP A 236 -14.60 -18.20 -2.85
C ASP A 236 -15.35 -16.98 -2.30
N ARG A 237 -14.65 -16.13 -1.56
CA ARG A 237 -15.14 -14.89 -0.93
C ARG A 237 -13.98 -13.91 -0.74
N PRO A 238 -14.25 -12.60 -0.54
CA PRO A 238 -13.19 -11.64 -0.26
C PRO A 238 -12.34 -12.05 0.95
N VAL A 239 -11.02 -11.83 0.87
CA VAL A 239 -10.06 -12.23 1.90
C VAL A 239 -9.44 -11.02 2.57
N MET A 240 -9.29 -11.06 3.89
CA MET A 240 -8.50 -10.13 4.67
C MET A 240 -7.34 -10.86 5.34
N ILE A 241 -6.12 -10.36 5.14
CA ILE A 241 -4.90 -10.83 5.79
C ILE A 241 -4.54 -9.81 6.88
N LEU A 242 -4.73 -10.20 8.14
CA LEU A 242 -4.34 -9.44 9.31
C LEU A 242 -2.85 -9.70 9.59
N ALA A 243 -2.00 -8.80 9.10
CA ALA A 243 -0.56 -8.93 9.21
C ALA A 243 -0.08 -8.29 10.51
N LYS A 244 0.34 -9.12 11.47
CA LYS A 244 0.91 -8.66 12.75
C LYS A 244 2.30 -8.11 12.50
N THR A 245 2.47 -6.82 12.67
CA THR A 245 3.68 -6.08 12.29
C THR A 245 4.21 -5.27 13.47
N ILE A 246 5.38 -4.67 13.30
CA ILE A 246 6.04 -3.80 14.26
C ILE A 246 6.25 -2.45 13.58
N MET A 247 5.63 -1.38 14.09
CA MET A 247 5.90 -0.02 13.61
C MET A 247 7.39 0.29 13.82
N GLY A 248 8.07 0.79 12.78
CA GLY A 248 9.51 1.05 12.84
C GLY A 248 10.40 -0.21 12.77
N LYS A 249 9.86 -1.34 12.28
CA LYS A 249 10.58 -2.63 12.21
C LYS A 249 12.01 -2.49 11.69
N GLY A 250 12.96 -3.09 12.42
CA GLY A 250 14.36 -3.19 12.01
C GLY A 250 15.29 -2.13 12.59
N VAL A 251 14.77 -1.15 13.34
CA VAL A 251 15.55 -0.15 14.07
C VAL A 251 15.08 -0.12 15.53
N SER A 252 15.96 -0.54 16.43
CA SER A 252 15.63 -0.88 17.82
C SER A 252 14.95 0.26 18.59
N PHE A 253 15.42 1.49 18.42
CA PHE A 253 14.86 2.66 19.10
C PHE A 253 13.56 3.17 18.46
N MET A 254 13.19 2.68 17.27
CA MET A 254 11.93 3.02 16.60
C MET A 254 10.83 1.97 16.81
N GLU A 255 11.19 0.72 17.04
CA GLU A 255 10.24 -0.39 17.14
C GLU A 255 9.20 -0.15 18.24
N ASN A 256 7.92 -0.22 17.87
CA ASN A 256 6.77 -0.04 18.76
C ASN A 256 6.69 1.34 19.46
N ILE A 257 7.22 2.39 18.85
CA ILE A 257 7.16 3.76 19.38
C ILE A 257 6.26 4.63 18.51
N ALA A 258 5.05 4.97 19.01
CA ALA A 258 4.06 5.81 18.32
C ALA A 258 4.63 7.17 17.86
N GLY A 259 5.63 7.69 18.58
CA GLY A 259 6.32 8.94 18.23
C GLY A 259 6.94 8.94 16.83
N TYR A 260 7.30 7.77 16.28
CA TYR A 260 7.84 7.66 14.91
C TYR A 260 6.76 7.44 13.84
N HIS A 261 5.47 7.52 14.20
CA HIS A 261 4.38 7.48 13.23
C HIS A 261 4.56 8.56 12.14
N GLY A 262 4.80 9.82 12.54
CA GLY A 262 4.95 10.96 11.63
C GLY A 262 6.18 11.83 11.91
N LYS A 263 7.15 11.30 12.66
CA LYS A 263 8.39 12.00 13.03
C LYS A 263 9.57 11.42 12.24
N PRO A 264 10.26 12.22 11.41
CA PRO A 264 11.51 11.80 10.77
C PRO A 264 12.65 11.70 11.79
N LEU A 265 13.73 11.02 11.42
CA LEU A 265 14.95 10.99 12.23
C LEU A 265 15.73 12.29 12.10
N SER A 266 16.57 12.60 13.09
CA SER A 266 17.71 13.49 12.88
C SER A 266 18.78 12.78 12.04
N GLU A 267 19.77 13.51 11.52
CA GLU A 267 20.87 12.89 10.78
C GLU A 267 21.73 11.97 11.66
N GLU A 268 21.90 12.30 12.95
CA GLU A 268 22.57 11.44 13.92
C GLU A 268 21.79 10.13 14.14
N GLN A 269 20.47 10.23 14.36
CA GLN A 269 19.63 9.04 14.49
C GLN A 269 19.59 8.21 13.20
N LEU A 270 19.68 8.86 12.03
CA LEU A 270 19.77 8.15 10.75
C LEU A 270 21.05 7.32 10.66
N GLU A 271 22.20 7.86 11.07
CA GLU A 271 23.46 7.11 11.10
C GLU A 271 23.32 5.83 11.93
N ASP A 272 22.81 5.95 13.16
CA ASP A 272 22.59 4.81 14.05
C ASP A 272 21.62 3.78 13.44
N ALA A 273 20.51 4.26 12.88
CA ALA A 273 19.52 3.39 12.24
C ALA A 273 20.09 2.64 11.01
N LEU A 274 20.90 3.31 10.20
CA LEU A 274 21.53 2.69 9.03
C LEU A 274 22.59 1.67 9.44
N ALA A 275 23.32 1.93 10.52
CA ALA A 275 24.24 0.96 11.11
C ALA A 275 23.52 -0.31 11.59
N GLU A 276 22.37 -0.19 12.27
CA GLU A 276 21.54 -1.35 12.66
C GLU A 276 21.03 -2.15 11.45
N LEU A 277 20.69 -1.46 10.35
CA LEU A 277 20.26 -2.09 9.11
C LEU A 277 21.43 -2.69 8.30
N GLY A 278 22.68 -2.38 8.65
CA GLY A 278 23.87 -2.78 7.91
C GLY A 278 24.00 -2.08 6.55
N ILE A 279 23.52 -0.84 6.44
CA ILE A 279 23.50 -0.06 5.20
C ILE A 279 24.42 1.15 5.33
N GLU A 280 25.21 1.43 4.31
CA GLU A 280 26.07 2.62 4.27
C GLU A 280 25.24 3.92 4.26
N ASN A 281 25.68 4.90 5.04
CA ASN A 281 25.13 6.24 5.00
C ASN A 281 25.72 7.06 3.85
N ASN A 282 24.90 7.25 2.82
CA ASN A 282 25.18 8.08 1.66
C ASN A 282 24.26 9.32 1.59
N LEU A 283 23.77 9.83 2.72
CA LEU A 283 22.83 10.96 2.75
C LEU A 283 23.35 12.21 2.02
N GLU A 284 24.66 12.49 2.09
CA GLU A 284 25.29 13.63 1.40
C GLU A 284 25.13 13.58 -0.12
N HIS A 285 25.14 12.38 -0.70
CA HIS A 285 24.87 12.20 -2.12
C HIS A 285 23.46 12.68 -2.48
N TYR A 286 22.46 12.27 -1.70
CA TYR A 286 21.08 12.66 -1.93
C TYR A 286 20.81 14.14 -1.61
N LYS A 287 21.51 14.75 -0.65
CA LYS A 287 21.48 16.20 -0.43
C LYS A 287 21.95 16.97 -1.66
N LYS A 288 22.98 16.50 -2.35
CA LYS A 288 23.46 17.11 -3.60
C LYS A 288 22.41 16.98 -4.70
N MET A 289 21.89 15.78 -4.94
CA MET A 289 20.83 15.55 -5.94
C MET A 289 19.58 16.43 -5.67
N ARG A 290 19.16 16.53 -4.41
CA ARG A 290 18.01 17.35 -4.01
C ARG A 290 18.17 18.83 -4.37
N LYS A 291 19.39 19.39 -4.25
CA LYS A 291 19.70 20.79 -4.64
C LYS A 291 19.67 20.99 -6.17
N GLU A 292 19.97 19.94 -6.91
CA GLU A 292 20.00 19.94 -8.37
C GLU A 292 18.62 19.71 -9.00
N PHE A 293 17.61 19.31 -8.21
CA PHE A 293 16.25 19.09 -8.69
C PHE A 293 15.70 20.26 -9.51
N ARG A 294 15.04 19.95 -10.62
CA ARG A 294 14.30 20.89 -11.45
C ARG A 294 12.93 20.29 -11.77
N PHE A 295 11.89 21.11 -11.64
CA PHE A 295 10.52 20.70 -11.97
C PHE A 295 10.41 20.25 -13.43
N ASN A 296 9.66 19.16 -13.65
CA ASN A 296 9.36 18.64 -14.97
C ASN A 296 7.87 18.31 -15.11
N ALA A 297 7.13 19.20 -15.79
CA ALA A 297 5.69 19.02 -16.02
C ALA A 297 5.31 17.72 -16.75
N LYS A 298 6.24 17.08 -17.48
CA LYS A 298 5.96 15.83 -18.19
C LYS A 298 5.75 14.65 -17.23
N GLN A 299 6.37 14.67 -16.06
CA GLN A 299 6.22 13.61 -15.04
C GLN A 299 4.82 13.59 -14.42
N HIS A 300 4.11 14.73 -14.46
CA HIS A 300 2.76 14.87 -13.89
C HIS A 300 1.64 14.39 -14.82
N LYS A 301 1.96 13.88 -16.01
CA LYS A 301 0.97 13.41 -16.98
C LYS A 301 0.39 12.05 -16.60
N ILE A 302 -0.85 12.05 -16.13
CA ILE A 302 -1.61 10.83 -15.87
C ILE A 302 -2.23 10.31 -17.19
N PRO A 303 -2.13 9.01 -17.49
CA PRO A 303 -2.80 8.41 -18.65
C PRO A 303 -4.31 8.63 -18.59
N LYS A 304 -4.91 8.97 -19.74
CA LYS A 304 -6.36 8.93 -19.93
C LYS A 304 -6.74 7.55 -20.45
N TYR A 305 -7.77 6.96 -19.87
CA TYR A 305 -8.34 5.70 -20.33
C TYR A 305 -9.68 5.99 -21.00
N GLU A 306 -9.84 5.52 -22.23
CA GLU A 306 -11.17 5.49 -22.87
C GLU A 306 -11.93 4.29 -22.32
N ILE A 307 -13.06 4.56 -21.68
CA ILE A 307 -13.89 3.55 -21.04
C ILE A 307 -15.16 3.40 -21.87
N SER A 308 -15.29 2.27 -22.57
CA SER A 308 -16.51 1.89 -23.27
C SER A 308 -17.28 0.91 -22.40
N VAL A 309 -18.23 1.43 -21.61
CA VAL A 309 -19.09 0.62 -20.75
C VAL A 309 -20.54 0.92 -21.10
N ASN A 310 -21.35 -0.13 -21.24
CA ASN A 310 -22.78 0.02 -21.37
C ASN A 310 -23.36 0.51 -20.03
N THR A 311 -23.67 1.80 -19.93
CA THR A 311 -24.22 2.43 -18.73
C THR A 311 -25.69 2.10 -18.49
N GLY A 312 -26.31 1.33 -19.39
CA GLY A 312 -27.73 1.00 -19.34
C GLY A 312 -28.61 2.19 -19.69
N GLN A 313 -29.89 2.09 -19.33
CA GLN A 313 -30.86 3.18 -19.49
C GLN A 313 -31.04 3.89 -18.14
N PRO A 314 -30.79 5.20 -18.03
CA PRO A 314 -30.96 5.93 -16.79
C PRO A 314 -32.43 5.90 -16.34
N LYS A 315 -32.67 5.58 -15.06
CA LYS A 315 -33.99 5.73 -14.43
C LYS A 315 -34.09 7.12 -13.82
N ALA A 316 -34.91 7.98 -14.42
CA ALA A 316 -35.27 9.27 -13.85
C ALA A 316 -36.51 9.10 -12.96
N TYR A 317 -36.41 9.48 -11.68
CA TYR A 317 -37.55 9.54 -10.77
C TYR A 317 -38.09 10.97 -10.73
N THR A 318 -39.30 11.18 -11.23
CA THR A 318 -39.92 12.51 -11.23
C THR A 318 -40.43 12.89 -9.84
N VAL A 319 -40.89 14.14 -9.66
CA VAL A 319 -41.45 14.60 -8.37
C VAL A 319 -42.71 13.82 -8.01
N GLU A 320 -43.47 13.36 -9.02
CA GLU A 320 -44.70 12.58 -8.89
C GLU A 320 -44.43 11.11 -8.57
N THR A 321 -43.19 10.64 -8.72
CA THR A 321 -42.83 9.26 -8.42
C THR A 321 -42.74 9.08 -6.91
N LYS A 322 -43.83 8.57 -6.30
CA LYS A 322 -43.86 8.19 -4.88
C LYS A 322 -42.97 6.97 -4.66
N MET A 323 -41.86 7.17 -3.96
CA MET A 323 -41.01 6.11 -3.45
C MET A 323 -40.87 6.29 -1.94
N ASP A 324 -40.67 5.19 -1.22
CA ASP A 324 -40.41 5.25 0.22
C ASP A 324 -39.12 6.05 0.51
N ASN A 325 -39.19 6.91 1.53
CA ASN A 325 -38.18 7.92 1.93
C ASN A 325 -38.12 9.22 1.09
N ARG A 326 -39.27 9.74 0.68
CA ARG A 326 -39.46 11.19 0.46
C ARG A 326 -40.46 11.75 1.45
#